data_AF-A0A8I1QEU6-F1
#
_entry.id   AF-A0A8I1QEU6-F1
#
_cell.length_a   1.000
_cell.length_b   1.000
_cell.length_c   1.000
_cell.angle_alpha   90.00
_cell.angle_beta   90.00
_cell.angle_gamma   90.00
#
_symmetry.space_group_name_H-M   'P 1'
#
loop_
_entity.id
_entity.type
_entity.pdbx_description
1 polymer ?
#
loop_
_entity_poly.entity_id
_entity_poly.type
_entity_poly.pdbx_seq_one_letter_code
_entity_poly.pdbx_strand_id
1 'polypeptide(L)'
;MPSLKLASLILAVAATLAVVAPAAAQSLSPLEKTGVTPSDRKAFKLTVGNPYQSRMTFVMVPLAPDYQTPIEGVTVRPAELTMAPQFSRQVIVTFDIDPKKKERTIALCVMPKALDGPILPRVCGRYTGRMAGNGG
;
A
#
# COMPACT_ATOMS: atom_id res chain seq x y z
N MET A 1 38.38 -31.28 35.19
CA MET A 1 37.55 -31.47 33.98
C MET A 1 36.41 -30.44 33.98
N PRO A 2 36.64 -29.20 33.52
CA PRO A 2 35.63 -28.15 33.45
C PRO A 2 35.18 -27.99 32.00
N SER A 3 34.24 -28.82 31.51
CA SER A 3 33.89 -28.74 30.08
C SER A 3 32.41 -28.92 29.74
N LEU A 4 31.53 -29.11 30.74
CA LEU A 4 30.10 -29.32 30.48
C LEU A 4 29.21 -28.10 30.78
N LYS A 5 29.68 -27.12 31.57
CA LYS A 5 28.85 -25.96 31.94
C LYS A 5 28.87 -24.82 30.92
N LEU A 6 29.89 -24.73 30.06
CA LEU A 6 29.98 -23.67 29.03
C LEU A 6 29.10 -23.96 27.81
N ALA A 7 28.92 -25.23 27.43
CA ALA A 7 28.16 -25.59 26.23
C ALA A 7 26.65 -25.28 26.37
N SER A 8 26.08 -25.48 27.57
CA SER A 8 24.66 -25.22 27.83
C SER A 8 24.33 -23.73 27.92
N LEU A 9 25.31 -22.87 28.19
CA LEU A 9 25.09 -21.42 28.29
C LEU A 9 25.07 -20.74 26.92
N ILE A 10 25.80 -21.29 25.93
CA ILE A 10 25.88 -20.73 24.57
C ILE A 10 24.61 -21.07 23.77
N LEU A 11 23.99 -22.22 24.02
CA LEU A 11 22.78 -22.64 23.29
C LEU A 11 21.51 -21.87 23.73
N ALA A 12 21.50 -21.33 24.96
CA ALA A 12 20.37 -20.56 25.48
C ALA A 12 20.33 -19.09 25.00
N VAL A 13 21.46 -18.55 24.52
CA VAL A 13 21.57 -17.15 24.07
C VAL A 13 21.26 -17.00 22.57
N ALA A 14 21.40 -18.07 21.78
CA ALA A 14 21.14 -18.02 20.33
C ALA A 14 19.64 -18.07 19.95
N ALA A 15 18.75 -18.45 20.88
CA ALA A 15 17.32 -18.64 20.60
C ALA A 15 16.45 -17.37 20.74
N THR A 16 17.00 -16.24 21.21
CA THR A 16 16.18 -15.07 21.60
C THR A 16 16.22 -13.87 20.64
N LEU A 17 16.95 -13.94 19.52
CA LEU A 17 17.18 -12.76 18.65
C LEU A 17 16.41 -12.74 17.32
N ALA A 18 15.53 -13.72 17.06
CA ALA A 18 14.58 -13.61 15.95
C ALA A 18 13.35 -12.79 16.36
N VAL A 19 13.56 -11.53 16.79
CA VAL A 19 12.46 -10.56 16.85
C VAL A 19 12.12 -10.24 15.40
N VAL A 20 11.17 -11.02 14.86
CA VAL A 20 10.51 -10.73 13.60
C VAL A 20 9.76 -9.42 13.81
N ALA A 21 10.42 -8.29 13.61
CA ALA A 21 9.76 -7.00 13.64
C ALA A 21 8.67 -7.07 12.55
N PRO A 22 7.37 -6.99 12.90
CA PRO A 22 6.34 -7.00 11.89
C PRO A 22 6.63 -5.83 10.95
N ALA A 23 6.46 -6.06 9.65
CA ALA A 23 6.61 -5.06 8.60
C ALA A 23 5.49 -4.00 8.67
N ALA A 24 5.37 -3.34 9.83
CA ALA A 24 4.35 -2.36 10.18
C ALA A 24 4.56 -1.01 9.47
N ALA A 25 5.49 -0.92 8.52
CA ALA A 25 5.87 0.32 7.84
C ALA A 25 5.08 0.59 6.54
N GLN A 26 4.30 -0.38 6.03
CA GLN A 26 3.59 -0.19 4.77
C GLN A 26 2.26 0.53 4.99
N SER A 27 2.19 1.80 4.57
CA SER A 27 0.95 2.59 4.66
C SER A 27 -0.09 2.24 3.60
N LEU A 28 0.19 1.32 2.69
CA LEU A 28 -0.70 0.91 1.60
C LEU A 28 -0.55 -0.59 1.31
N SER A 29 -1.67 -1.31 1.20
CA SER A 29 -1.68 -2.71 0.77
C SER A 29 -2.98 -3.11 0.02
N PRO A 30 -2.90 -4.05 -0.93
CA PRO A 30 -1.68 -4.54 -1.56
C PRO A 30 -1.02 -3.45 -2.43
N LEU A 31 0.29 -3.54 -2.65
CA LEU A 31 1.02 -2.62 -3.52
C LEU A 31 0.80 -2.93 -5.00
N GLU A 32 0.44 -4.17 -5.35
CA GLU A 32 0.05 -4.51 -6.72
C GLU A 32 -1.24 -5.32 -6.72
N LYS A 33 -2.13 -5.01 -7.67
CA LYS A 33 -3.32 -5.84 -7.90
C LYS A 33 -3.81 -5.71 -9.32
N THR A 34 -4.12 -6.84 -9.93
CA THR A 34 -4.83 -6.91 -11.22
C THR A 34 -6.21 -7.52 -11.01
N GLY A 35 -7.20 -7.07 -11.78
CA GLY A 35 -8.53 -7.67 -11.73
C GLY A 35 -9.35 -7.42 -12.97
N VAL A 36 -10.15 -8.41 -13.34
CA VAL A 36 -11.08 -8.34 -14.47
C VAL A 36 -12.37 -7.63 -14.04
N THR A 37 -13.03 -6.94 -14.96
CA THR A 37 -14.35 -6.33 -14.80
C THR A 37 -15.18 -6.50 -16.07
N PRO A 38 -16.50 -6.73 -15.97
CA PRO A 38 -17.40 -6.79 -17.12
C PRO A 38 -17.82 -5.38 -17.60
N SER A 39 -17.59 -4.33 -16.81
CA SER A 39 -17.94 -2.95 -17.17
C SER A 39 -16.71 -2.13 -17.51
N ASP A 40 -16.91 -0.96 -18.10
CA ASP A 40 -15.91 0.09 -18.38
C ASP A 40 -15.31 0.73 -17.11
N ARG A 41 -15.50 0.13 -15.92
CA ARG A 41 -15.04 0.67 -14.64
C ARG A 41 -14.50 -0.44 -13.77
N LYS A 42 -13.37 -0.18 -13.12
CA LYS A 42 -12.77 -1.08 -12.14
C LYS A 42 -12.62 -0.40 -10.80
N ALA A 43 -12.92 -1.13 -9.74
CA ALA A 43 -12.63 -0.74 -8.38
C ALA A 43 -11.72 -1.75 -7.67
N PHE A 44 -10.87 -1.23 -6.80
CA PHE A 44 -10.08 -2.02 -5.85
C PHE A 44 -10.29 -1.49 -4.43
N LYS A 45 -10.54 -2.44 -3.52
CA LYS A 45 -10.47 -2.19 -2.08
C LYS A 45 -9.04 -2.36 -1.61
N LEU A 46 -8.48 -1.32 -1.02
CA LEU A 46 -7.11 -1.22 -0.53
C LEU A 46 -7.13 -0.87 0.96
N THR A 47 -6.11 -1.32 1.69
CA THR A 47 -5.90 -0.98 3.10
C THR A 47 -4.85 0.11 3.19
N VAL A 48 -5.16 1.18 3.91
CA VAL A 48 -4.23 2.26 4.24
C VAL A 48 -3.95 2.20 5.74
N GLY A 49 -2.68 2.12 6.11
CA GLY A 49 -2.23 1.99 7.50
C GLY A 49 -1.48 3.22 7.98
N ASN A 50 -1.60 3.54 9.27
CA ASN A 50 -0.75 4.50 9.94
C ASN A 50 0.42 3.77 10.63
N PRO A 51 1.62 3.72 10.03
CA PRO A 51 2.77 3.05 10.64
C PRO A 51 3.38 3.84 11.80
N TYR A 52 2.98 5.10 12.00
CA TYR A 52 3.56 6.00 12.98
C TYR A 52 2.99 5.77 14.38
N GLN A 53 3.73 6.21 15.40
CA GLN A 53 3.32 6.17 16.80
C GLN A 53 2.43 7.35 17.20
N SER A 54 2.17 8.27 16.27
CA SER A 54 1.31 9.44 16.45
C SER A 54 0.10 9.37 15.52
N ARG A 55 -0.93 10.19 15.82
CA ARG A 55 -2.06 10.40 14.91
C ARG A 55 -1.56 11.12 13.66
N MET A 56 -1.90 10.60 12.50
CA MET A 56 -1.46 11.14 11.21
C MET A 56 -2.63 11.29 10.24
N THR A 57 -2.53 12.29 9.37
CA THR A 57 -3.44 12.48 8.24
C THR A 57 -2.73 12.09 6.96
N PHE A 58 -3.36 11.25 6.15
CA PHE A 58 -2.85 10.75 4.89
C PHE A 58 -3.74 11.22 3.75
N VAL A 59 -3.12 11.55 2.63
CA VAL A 59 -3.80 11.89 1.38
C VAL A 59 -3.52 10.82 0.33
N MET A 60 -4.54 10.52 -0.46
CA MET A 60 -4.48 9.54 -1.54
C MET A 60 -4.36 10.27 -2.87
N VAL A 61 -3.27 10.03 -3.59
CA VAL A 61 -2.90 10.73 -4.82
C VAL A 61 -2.87 9.75 -5.98
N PRO A 62 -3.89 9.75 -6.86
CA PRO A 62 -3.88 8.99 -8.10
C PRO A 62 -2.85 9.56 -9.07
N LEU A 63 -2.03 8.70 -9.65
CA LEU A 63 -1.01 9.06 -10.65
C LEU A 63 -1.04 8.05 -11.81
N ALA A 64 -0.38 8.41 -12.90
CA ALA A 64 -0.03 7.49 -13.96
C ALA A 64 0.96 6.43 -13.44
N PRO A 65 1.17 5.31 -14.17
CA PRO A 65 2.07 4.24 -13.76
C PRO A 65 3.54 4.65 -13.59
N ASP A 66 3.91 5.87 -13.98
CA ASP A 66 5.22 6.49 -13.78
C ASP A 66 5.43 7.06 -12.36
N TYR A 67 4.38 7.07 -11.52
CA TYR A 67 4.38 7.60 -10.16
C TYR A 67 4.68 9.09 -10.04
N GLN A 68 4.49 9.85 -11.12
CA GLN A 68 4.80 11.28 -11.18
C GLN A 68 3.66 12.08 -11.78
N THR A 69 3.08 11.60 -12.87
CA THR A 69 2.10 12.36 -13.64
C THR A 69 0.71 12.24 -13.02
N PRO A 70 0.01 13.34 -12.70
CA PRO A 70 -1.40 13.27 -12.31
C PRO A 70 -2.24 12.57 -13.36
N ILE A 71 -3.22 11.78 -12.92
CA ILE A 71 -4.10 11.03 -13.82
C ILE A 71 -5.57 11.40 -13.58
N GLU A 72 -6.31 11.61 -14.67
CA GLU A 72 -7.74 11.90 -14.64
C GLU A 72 -8.60 10.64 -14.61
N GLY A 73 -9.90 10.76 -14.36
CA GLY A 73 -10.83 9.61 -14.40
C GLY A 73 -10.50 8.53 -13.36
N VAL A 74 -9.94 8.93 -12.22
CA VAL A 74 -9.72 8.10 -11.03
C VAL A 74 -10.37 8.78 -9.84
N THR A 75 -11.17 8.04 -9.10
CA THR A 75 -11.82 8.48 -7.86
C THR A 75 -11.36 7.62 -6.70
N VAL A 76 -10.99 8.25 -5.58
CA VAL A 76 -10.61 7.54 -4.35
C VAL A 76 -11.55 7.94 -3.23
N ARG A 77 -12.10 6.97 -2.51
CA ARG A 77 -13.03 7.20 -1.39
C ARG A 77 -12.63 6.40 -0.15
N PRO A 78 -12.44 7.06 1.01
CA PRO A 78 -12.20 8.50 1.14
C PRO A 78 -10.92 8.94 0.40
N ALA A 79 -10.73 10.24 0.13
CA ALA A 79 -9.51 10.80 -0.48
C ALA A 79 -8.48 11.29 0.55
N GLU A 80 -8.92 11.51 1.80
CA GLU A 80 -8.09 11.86 2.94
C GLU A 80 -8.51 11.03 4.17
N LEU A 81 -7.53 10.61 4.97
CA LEU A 81 -7.75 9.77 6.16
C LEU A 81 -6.94 10.30 7.34
N THR A 82 -7.61 10.64 8.43
CA THR A 82 -6.97 10.85 9.73
C THR A 82 -7.09 9.59 10.57
N MET A 83 -5.97 9.04 11.02
CA MET A 83 -5.91 7.75 11.71
C MET A 83 -5.09 7.83 13.00
N ALA A 84 -5.52 7.07 14.01
CA ALA A 84 -4.77 6.85 15.23
C ALA A 84 -3.46 6.07 14.95
N PRO A 85 -2.49 6.05 15.87
CA PRO A 85 -1.29 5.22 15.74
C PRO A 85 -1.63 3.76 15.46
N GLN A 86 -0.86 3.11 14.58
CA GLN A 86 -0.98 1.68 14.26
C GLN A 86 -2.37 1.23 13.75
N PHE A 87 -3.23 2.17 13.37
CA PHE A 87 -4.57 1.88 12.87
C PHE A 87 -4.59 1.79 11.35
N SER A 88 -5.51 1.01 10.80
CA SER A 88 -5.70 0.88 9.35
C SER A 88 -7.14 1.10 8.94
N ARG A 89 -7.36 1.62 7.74
CA ARG A 89 -8.69 1.83 7.15
C ARG A 89 -8.73 1.40 5.70
N GLN A 90 -9.92 1.00 5.25
CA GLN A 90 -10.16 0.64 3.86
C GLN A 90 -10.43 1.89 3.02
N VAL A 91 -9.87 1.91 1.82
CA VAL A 91 -10.15 2.89 0.77
C VAL A 91 -10.55 2.16 -0.50
N ILE A 92 -11.45 2.76 -1.27
CA ILE A 92 -11.85 2.27 -2.59
C ILE A 92 -11.25 3.21 -3.62
N VAL A 93 -10.40 2.67 -4.49
CA VAL A 93 -9.98 3.35 -5.71
C VAL A 93 -10.80 2.81 -6.88
N THR A 94 -11.34 3.72 -7.67
CA THR A 94 -12.18 3.42 -8.84
C THR A 94 -11.66 4.19 -10.03
N PHE A 95 -11.55 3.55 -11.19
CA PHE A 95 -11.15 4.20 -12.42
C PHE A 95 -11.88 3.62 -13.63
N ASP A 96 -12.10 4.46 -14.63
CA ASP A 96 -12.72 4.05 -15.88
C ASP A 96 -11.69 3.41 -16.81
N ILE A 97 -12.06 2.40 -17.59
CA ILE A 97 -11.24 1.79 -18.63
C ILE A 97 -11.86 2.25 -19.95
N ASP A 98 -11.06 2.90 -20.81
CA ASP A 98 -11.49 3.26 -22.15
C ASP A 98 -12.05 2.01 -22.86
N PRO A 99 -13.32 2.00 -23.31
CA PRO A 99 -13.92 0.83 -23.95
C PRO A 99 -13.17 0.35 -25.20
N LYS A 100 -12.35 1.21 -25.83
CA LYS A 100 -11.49 0.85 -26.97
C LYS A 100 -10.20 0.15 -26.54
N LYS A 101 -9.87 0.15 -25.24
CA LYS A 101 -8.69 -0.47 -24.65
C LYS A 101 -9.09 -1.71 -23.86
N LYS A 102 -8.21 -2.72 -23.83
CA LYS A 102 -8.44 -3.97 -23.10
C LYS A 102 -8.15 -3.84 -21.61
N GLU A 103 -7.31 -2.88 -21.23
CA GLU A 103 -6.91 -2.65 -19.85
C GLU A 103 -6.52 -1.20 -19.59
N ARG A 104 -6.52 -0.83 -18.31
CA ARG A 104 -5.96 0.42 -17.81
C ARG A 104 -5.19 0.15 -16.53
N THR A 105 -3.99 0.72 -16.45
CA THR A 105 -3.17 0.71 -15.24
C THR A 105 -3.09 2.11 -14.66
N ILE A 106 -3.24 2.21 -13.34
CA ILE A 106 -3.07 3.43 -12.57
C ILE A 106 -2.10 3.18 -11.41
N ALA A 107 -1.49 4.24 -10.90
CA ALA A 107 -0.82 4.22 -9.61
C ALA A 107 -1.65 4.95 -8.56
N LEU A 108 -1.61 4.49 -7.32
CA LEU A 108 -2.12 5.22 -6.18
C LEU A 108 -1.00 5.37 -5.16
N CYS A 109 -0.69 6.61 -4.81
CA CYS A 109 0.27 6.91 -3.76
C CYS A 109 -0.44 7.40 -2.50
N VAL A 110 0.01 6.90 -1.35
CA VAL A 110 -0.39 7.38 -0.03
C VAL A 110 0.76 8.16 0.55
N MET A 111 0.49 9.37 1.02
CA MET A 111 1.48 10.22 1.68
C MET A 111 0.90 10.95 2.88
N PRO A 112 1.68 11.15 3.95
CA PRO A 112 1.29 12.00 5.07
C PRO A 112 1.11 13.44 4.61
N LYS A 113 0.03 14.10 5.08
CA LYS A 113 -0.31 15.48 4.72
C LYS A 113 0.62 16.53 5.36
N ALA A 114 1.14 16.22 6.54
CA ALA A 114 1.85 17.18 7.41
C ALA A 114 3.30 16.77 7.70
N LEU A 115 3.92 15.95 6.83
CA LEU A 115 5.35 15.71 6.92
C LEU A 115 6.07 16.61 5.92
N ASP A 116 6.53 17.75 6.42
CA ASP A 116 7.40 18.66 5.71
C ASP A 116 8.87 18.30 6.02
N GLY A 117 9.66 18.06 4.98
CA GLY A 117 11.07 17.67 5.11
C GLY A 117 11.69 17.32 3.76
N PRO A 118 13.03 17.11 3.69
CA PRO A 118 13.72 16.78 2.45
C PRO A 118 13.32 15.41 1.88
N ILE A 119 12.69 14.56 2.70
CA ILE A 119 12.19 13.23 2.31
C ILE A 119 10.69 13.22 2.51
N LEU A 120 9.94 13.09 1.41
CA LEU A 120 8.50 12.88 1.44
C LEU A 120 8.23 11.37 1.44
N PRO A 121 7.88 10.75 2.59
CA PRO A 121 7.60 9.32 2.64
C PRO A 121 6.29 9.07 1.90
N ARG A 122 6.42 8.52 0.68
CA ARG A 122 5.30 8.17 -0.18
C ARG A 122 5.38 6.69 -0.50
N VAL A 123 4.29 5.98 -0.25
CA VAL A 123 4.16 4.57 -0.62
C VAL A 123 3.17 4.49 -1.77
N CYS A 124 3.61 3.92 -2.90
CA CYS A 124 2.81 3.82 -4.11
C CYS A 124 2.51 2.36 -4.43
N GLY A 125 1.29 2.11 -4.90
CA GLY A 125 0.88 0.84 -5.49
C GLY A 125 0.41 1.01 -6.92
N ARG A 126 0.42 -0.08 -7.68
CA ARG A 126 0.06 -0.16 -9.09
C ARG A 126 -1.12 -1.11 -9.30
N TYR A 127 -2.15 -0.65 -9.99
CA TYR A 127 -3.43 -1.35 -10.09
C TYR A 127 -3.89 -1.41 -11.54
N THR A 128 -4.16 -2.63 -12.02
CA THR A 128 -4.55 -2.88 -13.42
C THR A 128 -5.95 -3.46 -13.51
N GLY A 129 -6.85 -2.75 -14.18
CA GLY A 129 -8.18 -3.22 -14.52
C GLY A 129 -8.18 -3.77 -15.93
N ARG A 130 -8.76 -4.96 -16.13
CA ARG A 130 -8.90 -5.62 -17.44
C ARG A 130 -10.37 -5.85 -17.78
N MET A 131 -10.76 -5.66 -19.03
CA MET A 131 -12.10 -5.98 -19.52
C MET A 131 -12.28 -7.49 -19.68
N ALA A 132 -13.45 -8.04 -19.31
CA ALA A 132 -13.76 -9.47 -19.37
C ALA A 132 -14.01 -10.02 -20.79
N GLY A 133 -14.18 -9.16 -21.79
CA GLY A 133 -14.39 -9.51 -23.19
C GLY A 133 -13.90 -8.37 -24.07
N ASN A 134 -13.63 -8.65 -25.35
CA ASN A 134 -13.22 -7.64 -26.34
C ASN A 134 -14.09 -6.39 -26.21
N GLY A 135 -13.46 -5.22 -26.10
CA GLY A 135 -14.15 -3.97 -26.36
C GLY A 135 -14.72 -3.98 -27.78
N GLY A 136 -16.03 -3.75 -27.89
CA GLY A 136 -16.77 -3.80 -29.15
C GLY A 136 -17.51 -5.11 -29.35
#